data_AF-A0A531N0R1-F1
#
_entry.id   AF-A0A531N0R1-F1
#
_cell.length_a   1.000
_cell.length_b   1.000
_cell.length_c   1.000
_cell.angle_alpha   90.00
_cell.angle_beta   90.00
_cell.angle_gamma   90.00
#
_symmetry.space_group_name_H-M   'P 1'
#
loop_
_entity.id
_entity.type
_entity.pdbx_description
1 polymer ?
#
loop_
_entity_poly.entity_id
_entity_poly.type
_entity_poly.pdbx_seq_one_letter_code
_entity_poly.pdbx_strand_id
1 'polypeptide(L)' 'MTKDVPPYTIVGGNPAKTIRLRFPAKIISKMLVIRWWDWDDEMIRQEAHSLTGPIDNFVARHG' A
#
# COMPACT_ATOMS: atom_id res chain seq x y z
N MET A 1 8.84 -15.08 18.28
CA MET A 1 9.32 -15.02 16.88
C MET A 1 8.15 -14.64 16.01
N THR A 2 8.14 -13.37 15.58
CA THR A 2 7.10 -12.67 14.82
C THR A 2 6.89 -13.34 13.46
N LYS A 3 5.68 -13.82 13.17
CA LYS A 3 5.30 -14.36 11.85
C LYS A 3 5.48 -13.26 10.80
N ASP A 4 6.25 -13.55 9.75
CA ASP A 4 6.37 -12.70 8.56
C ASP A 4 4.98 -12.39 8.02
N VAL A 5 4.59 -11.12 8.11
CA VAL A 5 3.31 -10.63 7.58
C VAL A 5 3.56 -10.23 6.13
N PRO A 6 2.91 -10.87 5.15
CA PRO A 6 3.08 -10.50 3.75
C PRO A 6 2.64 -9.05 3.49
N PRO A 7 3.29 -8.31 2.57
CA PRO A 7 2.93 -6.93 2.27
C PRO A 7 1.45 -6.75 1.95
N TYR A 8 0.83 -5.67 2.45
CA TYR A 8 -0.60 -5.31 2.27
C TYR A 8 -1.64 -6.27 2.87
N THR A 9 -1.20 -7.20 3.71
CA THR A 9 -2.11 -8.05 4.47
C THR A 9 -2.75 -7.26 5.62
N ILE A 10 -4.08 -7.15 5.65
CA ILE A 10 -4.77 -6.69 6.87
C ILE A 10 -4.70 -7.83 7.87
N VAL A 11 -3.88 -7.65 8.89
CA VAL A 11 -3.84 -8.49 10.08
C VAL A 11 -4.62 -7.83 11.21
N GLY A 12 -5.43 -8.59 11.92
CA GLY A 12 -6.22 -8.10 13.06
C GLY A 12 -6.64 -9.23 14.00
N GLY A 13 -6.90 -8.88 15.26
CA GLY A 13 -7.20 -9.82 16.34
C GLY A 13 -5.99 -10.18 17.20
N ASN A 14 -6.24 -10.69 18.42
CA ASN A 14 -5.22 -11.25 19.32
C ASN A 14 -5.52 -12.75 19.51
N PRO A 15 -4.78 -13.68 18.88
CA PRO A 15 -3.59 -13.50 18.03
C PRO A 15 -3.95 -13.05 16.60
N ALA A 16 -3.04 -12.31 15.96
CA ALA A 16 -3.24 -11.70 14.65
C ALA A 16 -3.50 -12.75 13.56
N LYS A 17 -4.72 -12.73 12.99
CA LYS A 17 -5.10 -13.54 11.83
C LYS A 17 -5.13 -12.67 10.58
N THR A 18 -4.73 -13.24 9.44
CA THR A 18 -4.90 -12.62 8.13
C THR A 18 -6.39 -12.56 7.80
N ILE A 19 -6.96 -11.35 7.74
CA ILE A 19 -8.40 -11.16 7.54
C ILE A 19 -8.71 -11.03 6.04
N ARG A 20 -7.96 -10.18 5.33
CA ARG A 20 -8.09 -9.93 3.88
C ARG A 20 -6.93 -9.07 3.37
N LEU A 21 -6.74 -9.04 2.05
CA LEU A 21 -5.86 -8.07 1.40
C LEU A 21 -6.54 -6.69 1.35
N ARG A 22 -5.79 -5.61 1.58
CA ARG A 22 -6.31 -4.22 1.49
C ARG A 22 -6.76 -3.86 0.08
N PHE A 23 -6.07 -4.41 -0.91
CA PHE A 23 -6.28 -4.14 -2.32
C PHE A 23 -6.16 -5.43 -3.14
N PRO A 24 -6.64 -5.45 -4.39
CA PRO A 24 -6.37 -6.55 -5.31
C PRO A 24 -4.86 -6.78 -5.49
N ALA A 25 -4.45 -8.02 -5.71
CA ALA A 25 -3.03 -8.39 -5.85
C ALA A 25 -2.28 -7.59 -6.95
N LYS A 26 -2.99 -7.20 -8.02
CA LYS A 26 -2.45 -6.36 -9.10
C LYS A 26 -2.07 -4.96 -8.59
N ILE A 27 -2.94 -4.34 -7.79
CA ILE A 27 -2.72 -3.02 -7.19
C ILE A 27 -1.57 -3.10 -6.19
N ILE A 28 -1.53 -4.15 -5.36
CA ILE A 28 -0.43 -4.39 -4.41
C ILE A 28 0.92 -4.48 -5.13
N SER A 29 0.98 -5.24 -6.23
CA SER A 29 2.21 -5.43 -6.99
C SER A 29 2.73 -4.10 -7.55
N LYS A 30 1.84 -3.27 -8.10
CA LYS A 30 2.22 -1.93 -8.58
C LYS A 30 2.64 -1.00 -7.44
N MET A 31 1.93 -1.02 -6.32
CA MET A 31 2.29 -0.20 -5.14
C MET A 31 3.65 -0.57 -4.56
N LEU A 32 4.01 -1.85 -4.58
CA LEU A 32 5.33 -2.37 -4.20
C LEU A 32 6.46 -1.94 -5.14
N VAL A 33 6.15 -1.68 -6.41
CA VAL A 33 7.12 -1.13 -7.37
C VAL A 33 7.28 0.38 -7.16
N ILE A 34 6.17 1.09 -6.95
CA ILE A 34 6.16 2.55 -6.77
C ILE A 34 6.91 2.96 -5.50
N ARG A 35 6.78 2.17 -4.41
CA ARG A 35 7.45 2.41 -3.11
C ARG A 35 7.30 3.85 -2.63
N TRP A 36 6.08 4.38 -2.68
CA TRP A 36 5.79 5.78 -2.37
C TRP A 36 6.23 6.19 -0.95
N TRP A 37 6.37 5.23 -0.02
CA TRP A 37 6.87 5.46 1.33
C TRP A 37 8.38 5.73 1.38
N ASP A 38 9.13 5.44 0.33
CA ASP A 38 10.55 5.76 0.19
C ASP A 38 10.75 7.13 -0.52
N TRP A 39 9.68 7.84 -0.85
CA TRP A 39 9.76 9.16 -1.47
C TRP A 39 10.08 10.25 -0.45
N ASP A 40 10.74 11.31 -0.90
CA ASP A 40 10.98 12.49 -0.07
C ASP A 40 9.68 13.19 0.33
N ASP A 41 9.68 13.83 1.51
CA ASP A 41 8.52 14.52 2.08
C ASP A 41 7.86 15.51 1.12
N GLU A 42 8.66 16.21 0.31
CA GLU A 42 8.16 17.18 -0.67
C GLU A 42 7.37 16.48 -1.78
N MET A 43 7.86 15.33 -2.27
CA MET A 43 7.16 14.53 -3.27
C MET A 43 5.87 13.93 -2.69
N ILE A 44 5.90 13.46 -1.44
CA ILE A 44 4.71 12.97 -0.73
C ILE A 44 3.67 14.07 -0.60
N ARG A 45 4.07 15.31 -0.26
CA ARG A 45 3.15 16.46 -0.14
C ARG A 45 2.50 16.81 -1.48
N GLN A 46 3.26 16.81 -2.56
CA GLN A 46 2.73 17.10 -3.90
C GLN A 46 1.74 16.03 -4.37
N GLU A 47 2.00 14.76 -4.05
CA GLU A 47 1.16 13.64 -4.45
C GLU A 47 0.10 13.25 -3.39
N ALA A 48 0.00 13.99 -2.28
CA ALA A 48 -0.92 13.71 -1.18
C ALA A 48 -2.38 13.63 -1.63
N HIS A 49 -2.79 14.44 -2.61
CA HIS A 49 -4.14 14.37 -3.19
C HIS A 49 -4.39 13.06 -3.94
N SER A 50 -3.36 12.55 -4.62
CA SER A 50 -3.41 11.29 -5.37
C SER A 50 -3.39 10.08 -4.44
N LEU A 51 -2.59 10.14 -3.36
CA LEU A 51 -2.50 9.10 -2.32
C LEU A 51 -3.78 8.96 -1.48
N THR A 52 -4.53 10.06 -1.29
CA THR A 52 -5.78 10.08 -0.52
C THR A 52 -7.03 9.87 -1.38
N GLY A 53 -6.89 9.88 -2.71
CA GLY A 53 -7.95 9.65 -3.69
C GLY A 53 -8.15 8.18 -4.07
N PRO A 54 -8.88 7.91 -5.16
CA PRO A 54 -9.05 6.55 -5.70
C PRO A 54 -7.70 5.93 -6.05
N ILE A 55 -7.39 4.78 -5.45
CA ILE A 55 -6.09 4.13 -5.59
C ILE A 55 -5.76 3.76 -7.04
N ASP A 56 -6.77 3.49 -7.86
CA ASP A 56 -6.60 3.17 -9.29
C ASP A 56 -5.97 4.34 -10.06
N ASN A 57 -6.30 5.58 -9.71
CA ASN A 57 -5.74 6.77 -10.36
C ASN A 57 -4.26 6.94 -10.00
N PHE A 58 -3.93 6.73 -8.72
CA PHE A 58 -2.54 6.78 -8.25
C PHE A 58 -1.69 5.74 -8.97
N VAL A 59 -2.20 4.51 -9.05
CA VAL A 59 -1.51 3.40 -9.68
C VAL A 59 -1.42 3.55 -11.21
N ALA A 60 -2.40 4.16 -11.87
CA ALA A 60 -2.34 4.45 -13.31
C ALA A 60 -1.35 5.57 -13.66
N ARG A 61 -1.13 6.52 -12.74
CA ARG A 61 -0.18 7.64 -12.91
C ARG A 61 1.27 7.22 -12.72
N HIS A 62 1.53 6.24 -11.85
CA HIS A 62 2.89 5.90 -11.38
C HIS A 62 3.35 4.47 -11.68
N GLY A 63 2.51 3.58 -12.24
CA GLY A 63 2.87 2.18 -12.50
C GLY A 63 2.44 1.65 -13.85
#